data_AF-A0A6N6ZJA4-F1
#
_entry.id   AF-A0A6N6ZJA4-F1
#
_cell.length_a   1.000
_cell.length_b   1.000
_cell.length_c   1.000
_cell.angle_alpha   90.00
_cell.angle_beta   90.00
_cell.angle_gamma   90.00
#
_symmetry.space_group_name_H-M   'P 1'
#
loop_
_entity.id
_entity.type
_entity.pdbx_description
1 polymer ?
#
loop_
_entity_poly.entity_id
_entity_poly.type
_entity_poly.pdbx_seq_one_letter_code
_entity_poly.pdbx_strand_id
1 'polypeptide(L)'
;MDAKAQEAAFEAYKRVEEQAMRIVAEMKSQSPKKVDIELALLTALFELHKNTLPPRTIGKIVQGHLDTLVPFYEQAQEQEGS
;
A
#
# COMPACT_ATOMS: atom_id res chain seq x y z
N MET A 1 -10.85 -16.48 -15.44
CA MET A 1 -11.23 -16.65 -14.03
C MET A 1 -12.73 -16.48 -13.93
N ASP A 2 -13.40 -17.24 -13.06
CA ASP A 2 -14.84 -17.11 -12.80
C ASP A 2 -15.13 -15.72 -12.21
N ALA A 3 -16.19 -15.05 -12.67
CA ALA A 3 -16.62 -13.73 -12.19
C ALA A 3 -16.79 -13.69 -10.66
N LYS A 4 -17.28 -14.80 -10.09
CA LYS A 4 -17.43 -14.95 -8.63
C LYS A 4 -16.10 -14.98 -7.89
N ALA A 5 -15.05 -15.53 -8.51
CA ALA A 5 -13.70 -15.54 -7.94
C ALA A 5 -13.06 -14.15 -7.96
N GLN A 6 -13.34 -13.36 -9.00
CA GLN A 6 -12.89 -11.98 -9.10
C GLN A 6 -13.56 -11.08 -8.06
N GLU A 7 -14.87 -11.24 -7.87
CA GLU A 7 -15.63 -10.53 -6.82
C GLU A 7 -15.10 -10.86 -5.42
N ALA A 8 -14.88 -12.15 -5.13
CA ALA A 8 -14.32 -12.56 -3.84
C ALA A 8 -12.90 -12.02 -3.58
N ALA A 9 -12.06 -11.95 -4.63
CA ALA A 9 -10.73 -11.36 -4.53
C ALA A 9 -10.78 -9.85 -4.25
N PHE A 10 -11.72 -9.14 -4.89
CA PHE A 10 -11.94 -7.72 -4.65
C PHE A 10 -12.43 -7.44 -3.22
N GLU A 11 -13.38 -8.21 -2.70
CA GLU A 11 -13.85 -8.10 -1.32
C GLU A 11 -12.74 -8.39 -0.29
N ALA A 12 -11.86 -9.37 -0.58
CA ALA A 12 -10.68 -9.62 0.24
C ALA A 12 -9.73 -8.41 0.22
N TYR A 13 -9.46 -7.84 -0.96
CA TYR A 13 -8.67 -6.62 -1.10
C TYR A 13 -9.25 -5.46 -0.26
N LYS A 14 -10.55 -5.20 -0.37
CA LYS A 14 -11.22 -4.10 0.37
C LYS A 14 -11.09 -4.24 1.88
N ARG A 15 -11.19 -5.47 2.41
CA ARG A 15 -10.98 -5.73 3.84
C ARG A 15 -9.54 -5.46 4.29
N VAL A 16 -8.56 -5.86 3.47
CA VAL A 16 -7.14 -5.60 3.77
C VAL A 16 -6.84 -4.09 3.70
N GLU A 17 -7.39 -3.40 2.71
CA GLU A 17 -7.28 -1.94 2.58
C GLU A 17 -7.85 -1.22 3.80
N GLU A 18 -9.06 -1.58 4.25
CA GLU A 18 -9.67 -0.97 5.43
C GLU A 18 -8.82 -1.16 6.69
N GLN A 19 -8.27 -2.36 6.89
CA GLN A 19 -7.37 -2.63 8.02
C GLN A 19 -6.10 -1.80 7.95
N ALA A 20 -5.49 -1.68 6.76
CA ALA A 20 -4.29 -0.85 6.57
C ALA A 20 -4.57 0.62 6.92
N MET A 21 -5.72 1.15 6.51
CA MET A 21 -6.11 2.53 6.83
C MET A 21 -6.32 2.75 8.34
N ARG A 22 -6.86 1.76 9.06
CA ARG A 22 -6.98 1.81 10.52
C ARG A 22 -5.61 1.83 11.21
N ILE A 23 -4.66 1.01 10.75
CA ILE A 23 -3.28 1.00 11.27
C ILE A 23 -2.62 2.36 11.06
N VAL A 24 -2.77 2.97 9.88
CA VAL A 24 -2.22 4.31 9.61
C VAL A 24 -2.83 5.36 10.53
N ALA A 25 -4.14 5.30 10.80
CA ALA A 25 -4.80 6.20 11.73
C ALA A 25 -4.27 6.02 13.17
N GLU A 26 -4.01 4.78 13.59
CA GLU A 26 -3.41 4.47 14.88
C GLU A 26 -1.96 4.97 14.98
N MET A 27 -1.14 4.76 13.95
CA MET A 27 0.24 5.24 13.93
C MET A 27 0.32 6.78 14.02
N LYS A 28 -0.64 7.49 13.43
CA LYS A 28 -0.77 8.96 13.56
C LYS A 28 -1.08 9.43 14.97
N SER A 29 -1.68 8.58 15.82
CA SER A 29 -1.90 8.89 17.23
C SER A 29 -0.64 8.63 18.08
N GLN A 30 0.23 7.73 17.63
CA GLN A 30 1.46 7.34 18.31
C GLN A 30 2.66 8.24 17.96
N SER A 31 2.77 8.72 16.71
CA SER A 31 3.81 9.67 16.30
C SER A 31 3.24 10.78 15.42
N PRO A 32 3.55 12.06 15.70
CA PRO A 32 3.21 13.17 14.81
C PRO A 32 4.16 13.26 13.59
N LYS A 33 5.29 12.53 13.60
CA LYS A 33 6.28 12.56 12.52
C LYS A 33 5.90 11.57 11.43
N LYS A 34 5.50 12.09 10.27
CA LYS A 34 5.17 11.28 9.08
C LYS A 34 6.30 10.31 8.71
N VAL A 35 7.55 10.74 8.83
CA VAL A 35 8.72 9.91 8.47
C VAL A 35 8.82 8.63 9.31
N ASP A 36 8.44 8.67 10.60
CA ASP A 36 8.47 7.48 11.46
C ASP A 36 7.42 6.46 11.01
N ILE A 37 6.24 6.96 10.60
CA ILE A 37 5.14 6.15 10.07
C ILE A 37 5.55 5.55 8.71
N GLU A 38 6.12 6.35 7.82
CA GLU A 38 6.61 5.91 6.51
C GLU A 38 7.66 4.79 6.65
N LEU A 39 8.66 4.97 7.51
CA LEU A 39 9.68 3.96 7.78
C LEU A 39 9.10 2.69 8.41
N ALA A 40 8.14 2.81 9.32
CA ALA A 40 7.47 1.66 9.92
C ALA A 40 6.69 0.84 8.88
N LEU A 41 5.95 1.50 7.98
CA LEU A 41 5.20 0.85 6.91
C LEU A 41 6.14 0.16 5.90
N LEU A 42 7.23 0.81 5.50
CA LEU A 42 8.25 0.19 4.65
C LEU A 42 8.87 -1.03 5.33
N THR A 43 9.17 -0.94 6.63
CA THR A 43 9.70 -2.07 7.42
C THR A 43 8.71 -3.23 7.47
N ALA A 44 7.41 -2.95 7.65
CA ALA A 44 6.38 -3.98 7.65
C ALA A 44 6.31 -4.75 6.31
N LEU A 45 6.46 -4.06 5.18
CA LEU A 45 6.55 -4.71 3.85
C LEU A 45 7.79 -5.59 3.73
N PHE A 46 8.94 -5.15 4.25
CA PHE A 46 10.14 -5.98 4.30
C PHE A 46 9.94 -7.22 5.17
N GLU A 47 9.39 -7.07 6.37
CA GLU A 47 9.13 -8.19 7.29
C GLU A 47 8.15 -9.22 6.71
N LEU A 48 7.13 -8.77 5.96
CA LEU A 48 6.17 -9.65 5.29
C LEU A 48 6.85 -10.60 4.27
N HIS A 49 7.91 -10.14 3.61
CA HIS A 49 8.52 -10.84 2.48
C HIS A 49 9.93 -11.39 2.73
N LYS A 50 10.63 -10.97 3.80
CA LYS A 50 12.07 -11.24 3.99
C LYS A 50 12.46 -12.72 4.02
N ASN A 51 11.55 -13.61 4.38
CA ASN A 51 11.80 -15.06 4.47
C ASN A 51 11.47 -15.79 3.16
N THR A 52 10.88 -15.10 2.19
CA THR A 52 10.41 -15.71 0.92
C THR A 52 11.05 -15.07 -0.30
N LEU A 53 11.53 -13.82 -0.20
CA LEU A 53 12.08 -13.05 -1.31
C LEU A 53 13.41 -12.38 -0.94
N PRO A 54 14.36 -12.26 -1.90
CA PRO A 54 15.56 -11.46 -1.69
C PRO A 54 15.20 -9.98 -1.41
N PRO A 55 15.95 -9.27 -0.55
CA PRO A 55 15.67 -7.88 -0.21
C PRO A 55 15.54 -6.95 -1.43
N ARG A 56 16.38 -7.17 -2.46
CA ARG A 56 16.31 -6.43 -3.73
C ARG A 56 14.98 -6.61 -4.44
N THR A 57 14.40 -7.81 -4.39
CA THR A 57 13.10 -8.12 -5.00
C THR A 57 11.98 -7.41 -4.26
N ILE A 58 12.03 -7.38 -2.93
CA ILE A 58 11.06 -6.64 -2.11
C ILE A 58 11.10 -5.14 -2.47
N GLY A 59 12.28 -4.55 -2.55
CA GLY A 59 12.43 -3.14 -2.96
C GLY A 59 11.81 -2.85 -4.34
N LYS A 60 11.99 -3.75 -5.31
CA LYS A 60 11.38 -3.63 -6.64
C LYS A 60 9.85 -3.74 -6.62
N ILE A 61 9.29 -4.57 -5.73
CA ILE A 61 7.83 -4.68 -5.57
C ILE A 61 7.27 -3.34 -5.10
N VAL A 62 7.86 -2.75 -4.05
CA VAL A 62 7.44 -1.44 -3.54
C VAL A 62 7.53 -0.38 -4.63
N GLN A 63 8.65 -0.33 -5.34
CA GLN A 63 8.86 0.63 -6.42
C GLN A 63 7.83 0.46 -7.56
N GLY A 64 7.57 -0.78 -7.99
CA GLY A 64 6.58 -1.03 -9.05
C GLY A 64 5.16 -0.63 -8.67
N HIS A 65 4.78 -0.74 -7.40
CA HIS A 65 3.50 -0.19 -6.92
C HIS A 65 3.47 1.34 -6.98
N LEU A 66 4.56 2.01 -6.57
CA LEU A 66 4.65 3.48 -6.64
C LEU A 66 4.58 3.99 -8.08
N ASP A 67 5.27 3.32 -9.01
CA ASP A 67 5.24 3.65 -10.44
C ASP A 67 3.83 3.55 -11.04
N THR A 68 2.93 2.80 -10.41
CA THR A 68 1.52 2.69 -10.80
C THR A 68 0.64 3.74 -10.10
N LEU A 69 0.83 3.93 -8.79
CA LEU A 69 -0.02 4.81 -7.98
C LEU A 69 0.23 6.29 -8.25
N VAL A 70 1.49 6.70 -8.41
CA VAL A 70 1.85 8.12 -8.58
C VAL A 70 1.17 8.71 -9.82
N PRO A 71 1.31 8.13 -11.03
CA PRO A 71 0.65 8.69 -12.21
C PRO A 71 -0.87 8.71 -12.11
N PHE A 72 -1.48 7.72 -11.45
CA PHE A 72 -2.93 7.67 -11.26
C PHE A 72 -3.44 8.86 -10.43
N TYR A 73 -2.77 9.17 -9.32
CA TYR A 73 -3.16 10.29 -8.47
C TYR A 73 -2.80 11.65 -9.07
N GLU A 74 -1.69 11.76 -9.82
CA GLU A 74 -1.35 12.97 -10.58
C GLU A 74 -2.45 13.31 -11.59
N GLN A 75 -2.90 12.34 -12.38
CA GLN A 75 -4.00 12.52 -13.33
C GLN A 75 -5.32 12.90 -12.66
N ALA A 76 -5.62 12.32 -11.48
CA ALA A 76 -6.80 12.66 -10.71
C ALA A 76 -6.76 14.12 -10.21
N GLN A 77 -5.59 14.60 -9.77
CA GLN A 77 -5.41 15.98 -9.34
C GLN A 77 -5.53 16.99 -10.50
N GLU A 78 -5.09 16.62 -11.70
CA GLU A 78 -5.23 17.46 -12.91
C GLU A 78 -6.69 17.61 -13.35
N GLN A 79 -7.52 16.59 -13.14
CA GLN A 79 -8.95 16.59 -13.50
C GLN A 79 -9.82 17.36 -12.50
N GLU A 80 -9.45 17.41 -11.21
CA GLU A 80 -10.16 18.21 -10.20
C GLU A 80 -9.83 19.71 -10.25
N GLY A 81 -8.75 20.09 -10.96
CA GLY A 81 -8.31 21.47 -11.14
C GLY A 81 -8.73 22.13 -12.47
N SER A 82 -9.52 21.46 -13.31
CA SER A 82 -10.02 21.93 -14.63
C SER A 82 -11.51 22.19 -14.61
#